data_AF-A0AAZ1Y1B3-F1
#
_entry.id   AF-A0AAZ1Y1B3-F1
#
_cell.length_a   1.000
_cell.length_b   1.000
_cell.length_c   1.000
_cell.angle_alpha   90.00
_cell.angle_beta   90.00
_cell.angle_gamma   90.00
#
_symmetry.space_group_name_H-M   'P 1'
#
loop_
_entity.id
_entity.type
_entity.pdbx_description
1 polymer ?
#
loop_
_entity_poly.entity_id
_entity_poly.type
_entity_poly.pdbx_seq_one_letter_code
_entity_poly.pdbx_strand_id
1 'polypeptide(L)'
;MEQEVKNLKRHQLIHSGVKAYSCDLCGKSFSFARAGNLKKHQLIHSGVKPYSCDFCDLCGKSFTLAQSLKKHQLIHSGVKPYSSQMESPVKSVS
;
A
#
# COMPACT_ATOMS: atom_id res chain seq x y z
N MET A 1 -1.64 26.84 7.21
CA MET A 1 -1.09 26.50 8.54
C MET A 1 -1.92 25.42 9.25
N GLU A 2 -3.25 25.48 9.24
CA GLU A 2 -4.11 24.53 9.97
C GLU A 2 -4.01 23.06 9.49
N GLN A 3 -3.81 22.84 8.18
CA GLN A 3 -3.67 21.49 7.62
C GLN A 3 -2.39 20.78 8.06
N GLU A 4 -1.30 21.52 8.25
CA GLU A 4 -0.02 20.98 8.75
C GLU A 4 -0.14 20.56 10.22
N VAL A 5 -0.75 21.41 11.06
CA VAL A 5 -0.98 21.10 12.48
C VAL A 5 -1.86 19.86 12.62
N LYS A 6 -2.89 19.70 11.77
CA LYS A 6 -3.74 18.49 11.76
C LYS A 6 -2.95 17.23 11.38
N ASN A 7 -2.04 17.34 10.41
CA ASN A 7 -1.17 16.24 10.00
C ASN A 7 -0.19 15.85 11.12
N LEU A 8 0.42 16.84 11.79
CA LEU A 8 1.33 16.62 12.92
C LEU A 8 0.61 16.00 14.12
N LYS A 9 -0.58 16.49 14.48
CA LYS A 9 -1.42 15.87 15.53
C LYS A 9 -1.73 14.41 15.19
N ARG A 10 -2.12 14.13 13.95
CA ARG A 10 -2.36 12.75 13.47
C ARG A 10 -1.10 11.89 13.50
N HIS A 11 0.05 12.45 13.17
CA HIS A 11 1.34 11.77 13.24
C HIS A 11 1.71 11.42 14.69
N GLN A 12 1.54 12.34 15.64
CA GLN A 12 1.82 12.09 17.05
C GLN A 12 0.92 11.01 17.66
N LEU A 13 -0.34 10.87 17.20
CA LEU A 13 -1.22 9.77 17.60
C LEU A 13 -0.72 8.37 17.20
N ILE A 14 0.24 8.28 16.27
CA ILE A 14 0.89 7.01 15.93
C ILE A 14 1.92 6.65 17.01
N HIS A 15 2.66 7.64 17.52
CA HIS A 15 3.67 7.45 18.57
C HIS A 15 3.04 7.18 19.95
N SER A 16 1.86 7.73 20.22
CA SER A 16 1.17 7.51 21.50
C SER A 16 0.67 6.08 21.69
N GLY A 17 0.70 5.23 20.66
CA GLY A 17 0.23 3.85 20.74
C GLY A 17 -1.28 3.71 20.92
N VAL A 18 -2.05 4.81 20.88
CA VAL A 18 -3.51 4.79 21.05
C VAL A 18 -4.14 4.06 19.86
N LYS A 19 -4.62 2.85 20.13
CA LYS A 19 -5.37 2.01 19.18
C LYS A 19 -6.84 2.07 19.54
N ALA A 20 -7.65 2.58 18.64
CA ALA A 20 -9.08 2.85 18.88
C ALA A 20 -10.00 1.86 18.19
N TYR A 21 -9.53 1.20 17.11
CA TYR A 21 -10.36 0.35 16.29
C TYR A 21 -9.84 -1.08 16.30
N SER A 22 -10.63 -2.04 16.75
CA SER A 22 -10.30 -3.47 16.71
C SER A 22 -11.02 -4.15 15.55
N CYS A 23 -10.37 -5.17 14.97
CA CYS A 23 -11.03 -6.10 14.08
C CYS A 23 -11.72 -7.20 14.88
N ASP A 24 -13.02 -7.34 14.73
CA ASP A 24 -13.81 -8.31 15.51
C ASP A 24 -13.50 -9.77 15.15
N LEU A 25 -12.97 -10.00 13.94
CA LEU A 25 -12.67 -11.35 13.46
C LEU A 25 -11.34 -11.92 13.99
N CYS A 26 -10.37 -11.07 14.34
CA CYS A 26 -9.04 -11.52 14.76
C CYS A 26 -8.41 -10.71 15.89
N GLY A 27 -9.14 -9.77 16.49
CA GLY A 27 -8.68 -8.93 17.60
C GLY A 27 -7.59 -7.92 17.24
N LYS A 28 -7.19 -7.80 15.97
CA LYS A 28 -6.14 -6.85 15.56
C LYS A 28 -6.59 -5.41 15.77
N SER A 29 -5.80 -4.64 16.52
CA SER A 29 -6.09 -3.24 16.82
C SER A 29 -5.33 -2.26 15.90
N PHE A 30 -6.03 -1.21 15.48
CA PHE A 30 -5.60 -0.16 14.57
C PHE A 30 -5.70 1.22 15.26
N SER A 31 -4.74 2.10 14.94
CA SER A 31 -4.68 3.46 15.48
C SER A 31 -5.82 4.35 14.95
N PHE A 32 -6.29 5.27 15.80
CA PHE A 32 -7.31 6.25 15.44
C PHE A 32 -6.91 7.10 14.22
N ALA A 33 -5.60 7.39 14.10
CA ALA A 33 -5.03 8.16 13.01
C ALA A 33 -5.28 7.55 11.61
N ARG A 34 -5.62 6.26 11.53
CA ARG A 34 -5.71 5.50 10.29
C ARG A 34 -6.92 4.56 10.26
N ALA A 35 -8.12 5.09 10.51
CA ALA A 35 -9.38 4.33 10.46
C ALA A 35 -9.58 3.55 9.14
N GLY A 36 -9.12 4.10 8.01
CA GLY A 36 -9.16 3.41 6.71
C GLY A 36 -8.33 2.12 6.65
N ASN A 37 -7.38 1.91 7.57
CA ASN A 37 -6.60 0.68 7.63
C ASN A 37 -7.41 -0.51 8.15
N LEU A 38 -8.35 -0.28 9.08
CA LEU A 38 -9.24 -1.36 9.54
C LEU A 38 -10.13 -1.85 8.40
N LYS A 39 -10.75 -0.92 7.64
CA LYS A 39 -11.58 -1.28 6.48
C LYS A 39 -10.79 -2.08 5.44
N LYS A 40 -9.58 -1.64 5.11
CA LYS A 40 -8.68 -2.37 4.20
C LYS A 40 -8.30 -3.75 4.75
N HIS A 41 -8.08 -3.86 6.05
CA HIS A 41 -7.77 -5.12 6.70
C HIS A 41 -8.95 -6.10 6.63
N GLN A 42 -10.19 -5.63 6.81
CA GLN A 42 -11.39 -6.47 6.75
C GLN A 42 -11.54 -7.18 5.39
N LEU A 43 -11.08 -6.57 4.31
CA LEU A 43 -11.09 -7.21 2.98
C LEU A 43 -10.27 -8.51 2.91
N ILE A 44 -9.28 -8.68 3.81
CA ILE A 44 -8.50 -9.92 3.90
C ILE A 44 -9.39 -11.06 4.39
N HIS A 45 -10.27 -10.78 5.36
CA HIS A 45 -11.21 -11.78 5.90
C HIS A 45 -12.36 -12.07 4.94
N SER A 46 -12.88 -11.05 4.26
CA SER A 46 -13.94 -11.23 3.27
C SER A 46 -13.47 -11.90 1.98
N GLY A 47 -12.15 -12.01 1.76
CA GLY A 47 -11.59 -12.52 0.50
C GLY A 47 -11.82 -11.62 -0.72
N VAL A 48 -12.43 -10.45 -0.54
CA VAL A 48 -12.74 -9.51 -1.61
C VAL A 48 -11.45 -8.89 -2.14
N LYS A 49 -11.26 -8.98 -3.45
CA LYS A 49 -10.09 -8.44 -4.15
C LYS A 49 -10.56 -7.49 -5.26
N PRO A 50 -10.83 -6.22 -4.92
CA PRO A 50 -11.47 -5.28 -5.84
C PRO A 50 -10.54 -4.80 -6.96
N TYR A 51 -9.24 -5.12 -6.90
CA TYR A 51 -8.25 -4.67 -7.86
C TYR A 51 -7.76 -5.85 -8.71
N SER A 52 -8.28 -5.99 -9.93
CA SER A 52 -7.83 -6.99 -10.91
C SER A 52 -6.65 -6.47 -11.74
N CYS A 53 -5.81 -7.39 -12.20
CA CYS A 53 -4.81 -7.09 -13.20
C CYS A 53 -5.39 -7.27 -14.60
N ASP A 54 -5.54 -6.17 -15.32
CA ASP A 54 -6.15 -6.16 -16.65
C ASP A 54 -5.10 -6.21 -17.79
N PHE A 55 -3.81 -6.36 -17.45
CA PHE A 55 -2.71 -6.35 -18.44
C PHE A 55 -2.60 -7.63 -19.28
N CYS A 56 -3.17 -8.75 -18.82
CA CYS A 56 -3.13 -10.01 -19.54
C CYS A 56 -4.23 -10.95 -19.02
N ASP A 57 -5.10 -11.44 -19.90
CA ASP A 57 -6.18 -12.38 -19.57
C ASP A 57 -5.67 -13.68 -18.92
N LEU A 58 -4.43 -14.08 -19.22
CA LEU A 58 -3.80 -15.25 -18.59
C LEU A 58 -3.31 -14.98 -17.17
N CYS A 59 -3.15 -13.71 -16.78
CA CYS A 59 -2.64 -13.38 -15.45
C CYS A 59 -3.67 -13.69 -14.36
N GLY A 60 -4.93 -13.26 -14.56
CA GLY A 60 -6.05 -13.52 -13.65
C GLY A 60 -5.83 -13.10 -12.18
N LYS A 61 -4.80 -12.30 -11.90
CA LYS A 61 -4.42 -11.94 -10.52
C LYS A 61 -5.24 -10.76 -10.04
N SER A 62 -5.89 -10.94 -8.89
CA SER A 62 -6.55 -9.86 -8.16
C SER A 62 -5.90 -9.60 -6.81
N PHE A 63 -6.05 -8.37 -6.33
CA PHE A 63 -5.42 -7.84 -5.13
C PHE A 63 -6.44 -7.11 -4.25
N THR A 64 -6.16 -7.15 -2.94
CA THR A 64 -6.95 -6.44 -1.94
C THR A 64 -6.62 -4.95 -1.87
N LEU A 65 -5.42 -4.54 -2.34
CA LEU A 65 -4.92 -3.17 -2.27
C LEU A 65 -4.41 -2.69 -3.64
N ALA A 66 -4.75 -1.45 -3.99
CA ALA A 66 -4.29 -0.80 -5.22
C ALA A 66 -2.75 -0.73 -5.32
N GLN A 67 -2.05 -0.48 -4.21
CA GLN A 67 -0.59 -0.44 -4.21
C GLN A 67 0.02 -1.80 -4.60
N SER A 68 -0.61 -2.90 -4.17
CA SER A 68 -0.16 -4.26 -4.52
C SER A 68 -0.37 -4.53 -6.01
N LEU A 69 -1.52 -4.13 -6.57
CA LEU A 69 -1.75 -4.19 -8.02
C LEU A 69 -0.71 -3.35 -8.77
N LYS A 70 -0.48 -2.11 -8.37
CA LYS A 70 0.51 -1.23 -9.02
C LYS A 70 1.91 -1.84 -9.03
N LYS A 71 2.35 -2.43 -7.91
CA LYS A 71 3.63 -3.14 -7.85
C LYS A 71 3.65 -4.37 -8.76
N HIS A 72 2.54 -5.09 -8.85
CA HIS A 72 2.41 -6.24 -9.74
C HIS A 72 2.47 -5.82 -11.22
N GLN A 73 1.84 -4.71 -11.60
CA GLN A 73 1.85 -4.19 -12.97
C GLN A 73 3.26 -3.88 -13.47
N LEU A 74 4.16 -3.47 -12.57
CA LEU A 74 5.57 -3.23 -12.91
C LEU A 74 6.29 -4.48 -13.43
N ILE A 75 5.85 -5.68 -13.03
CA ILE A 75 6.40 -6.94 -13.53
C ILE A 75 6.05 -7.10 -15.01
N HIS A 76 4.83 -6.72 -15.42
CA HIS A 76 4.41 -6.74 -16.82
C HIS A 76 5.16 -5.69 -17.65
N SER A 77 5.40 -4.51 -17.08
CA SER A 77 6.14 -3.45 -17.76
C SER A 77 7.66 -3.66 -17.77
N GLY A 78 8.20 -4.64 -17.02
CA GLY A 78 9.64 -4.82 -16.84
C GLY A 78 10.34 -3.66 -16.12
N VAL A 79 9.58 -2.69 -15.59
CA VAL A 79 10.11 -1.50 -14.92
C VAL A 79 10.44 -1.85 -13.48
N LYS A 80 11.71 -1.78 -13.07
CA LYS A 80 12.09 -1.93 -11.66
C LYS A 80 11.50 -0.77 -10.84
N PRO A 81 10.76 -1.04 -9.74
CA PRO A 81 10.32 0.01 -8.84
C PRO A 81 11.56 0.58 -8.12
N TYR A 82 11.69 1.91 -8.13
CA TYR A 82 12.84 2.69 -7.65
C TYR A 82 14.07 2.67 -8.58
N SER A 83 13.95 3.31 -9.74
CA SER A 83 15.10 4.02 -10.31
C SER A 83 15.22 5.38 -9.62
N SER A 84 15.91 5.42 -8.48
CA SER A 84 16.61 6.64 -8.10
C SER A 84 17.59 6.94 -9.24
N GLN A 85 17.48 8.11 -9.86
CA GLN A 85 18.42 8.56 -10.88
C GLN A 85 19.83 8.61 -10.29
N MET A 86 20.67 7.67 -10.71
CA MET A 86 22.05 7.89 -11.11
C MET A 86 22.55 6.54 -11.60
N GLU A 87 22.82 6.41 -12.89
CA GLU A 87 24.07 5.83 -13.39
C GLU A 87 24.25 6.38 -14.81
N SER A 88 25.31 7.17 -14.96
CA SER A 88 25.86 7.66 -16.22
C SER A 88 26.20 6.48 -17.16
N PRO A 89 26.28 6.69 -18.49
CA PRO A 89 26.54 5.61 -19.42
C PRO A 89 28.00 5.19 -19.33
N VAL A 90 28.29 4.07 -18.65
CA VAL A 90 29.55 3.37 -18.88
C VAL A 90 29.43 2.55 -20.16
N LYS A 91 29.92 3.12 -21.27
CA LYS A 91 30.38 2.33 -22.40
C LYS A 91 31.44 1.37 -21.88
N SER A 92 31.30 0.08 -22.15
CA SER A 92 32.41 -0.86 -22.06
C SER A 92 32.26 -1.88 -23.17
N VAL A 93 33.16 -1.72 -24.13
CA VAL A 93 33.57 -2.67 -25.16
C VAL A 93 33.89 -4.03 -24.54
N SER A 94 33.47 -5.10 -25.21
CA SER A 94 34.26 -6.31 -25.47
C SER A 94 33.69 -7.00 -26.70
#